data_AF-A0A4U6R3R9-F1
#
_entry.id   AF-A0A4U6R3R9-F1
#
_cell.length_a   1.000
_cell.length_b   1.000
_cell.length_c   1.000
_cell.angle_alpha   90.00
_cell.angle_beta   90.00
_cell.angle_gamma   90.00
#
_symmetry.space_group_name_H-M   'P 1'
#
loop_
_entity.id
_entity.type
_entity.pdbx_description
1 polymer ?
#
loop_
_entity_poly.entity_id
_entity_poly.type
_entity_poly.pdbx_seq_one_letter_code
_entity_poly.pdbx_strand_id
1 'polypeptide(L)'
;MNFLNGMTLLLVYQLVGEVTVRLLVVPIPGPVLGMVMLFVTLMIRGRTPEPLENASTALLSHLSLLFVPAGVGMMAHFDRIADEWLPITLALFFSTIITMVATAGIMQLTTRWFARSENGGGQRDE
;
A
#
# COMPACT_ATOMS: atom_id res chain seq x y z
N MET A 1 14.34 18.96 -15.18
CA MET A 1 14.49 18.79 -13.71
C MET A 1 13.29 18.13 -13.01
N ASN A 2 12.14 17.91 -13.67
CA ASN A 2 10.94 17.40 -13.00
C ASN A 2 11.13 15.99 -12.38
N PHE A 3 11.82 15.06 -13.06
CA PHE A 3 12.09 13.72 -12.50
C PHE A 3 12.90 13.76 -11.20
N LEU A 4 13.99 14.53 -11.16
CA LEU A 4 14.84 14.68 -9.97
C LEU A 4 14.08 15.28 -8.79
N ASN A 5 13.21 16.26 -9.04
CA ASN A 5 12.38 16.86 -8.00
C ASN A 5 11.37 15.85 -7.43
N GLY A 6 10.75 15.03 -8.30
CA GLY A 6 9.86 13.94 -7.88
C GLY A 6 10.57 12.87 -7.08
N MET A 7 11.73 12.40 -7.55
CA MET A 7 12.58 11.46 -6.83
C MET A 7 13.01 11.99 -5.47
N THR A 8 13.41 13.26 -5.40
CA THR A 8 13.79 13.91 -4.14
C THR A 8 12.62 13.93 -3.16
N LEU A 9 11.41 14.28 -3.62
CA LEU A 9 10.21 14.22 -2.78
C LEU A 9 9.97 12.80 -2.25
N LEU A 10 9.98 11.79 -3.13
CA LEU A 10 9.81 10.39 -2.72
C LEU A 10 10.85 9.96 -1.67
N LEU A 11 12.12 10.27 -1.90
CA LEU A 11 13.22 9.93 -0.99
C LEU A 11 13.18 10.70 0.33
N VAL A 12 12.72 11.96 0.33
CA VAL A 12 12.54 12.73 1.57
C VAL A 12 11.44 12.12 2.42
N TYR A 13 10.28 11.79 1.83
CA TYR A 13 9.20 11.13 2.58
C TYR A 13 9.60 9.75 3.08
N GLN A 14 10.30 8.97 2.26
CA GLN A 14 10.91 7.70 2.64
C GLN A 14 11.84 7.87 3.85
N LEU A 15 12.76 8.84 3.80
CA LEU A 15 13.74 9.08 4.86
C LEU A 15 13.06 9.54 6.15
N VAL A 16 12.10 10.46 6.07
CA VAL A 16 11.33 10.92 7.23
C VAL A 16 10.55 9.77 7.86
N GLY A 17 9.93 8.91 7.04
CA GLY A 17 9.25 7.70 7.50
C GLY A 17 10.19 6.74 8.22
N GLU A 18 11.38 6.47 7.64
CA GLU A 18 12.41 5.61 8.24
C GLU A 18 12.94 6.17 9.56
N VAL A 19 13.28 7.46 9.61
CA VAL A 19 13.73 8.12 10.84
C VAL A 19 12.63 8.05 11.91
N THR A 20 11.39 8.30 11.54
CA THR A 20 10.25 8.27 12.47
C THR A 20 10.01 6.87 13.02
N VAL A 21 10.01 5.85 12.16
CA VAL A 21 9.88 4.43 12.58
C VAL A 21 11.00 4.04 13.53
N ARG A 22 12.25 4.43 13.25
CA ARG A 22 13.39 4.12 14.12
C ARG A 22 13.32 4.82 15.47
N LEU A 23 12.85 6.06 15.52
CA LEU A 23 12.72 6.82 16.75
C LEU A 23 11.57 6.32 17.63
N LEU A 24 10.43 5.95 17.01
CA LEU A 24 9.22 5.50 17.72
C LEU A 24 9.16 3.98 17.90
N VAL A 25 10.11 3.23 17.33
CA VAL A 25 10.19 1.75 17.40
C VAL A 25 8.88 1.08 16.93
N VAL A 26 8.34 1.57 15.81
CA VAL A 26 7.05 1.07 15.28
C VAL A 26 7.28 -0.20 14.45
N PRO A 27 6.46 -1.26 14.58
CA PRO A 27 6.62 -2.51 13.84
C PRO A 27 6.09 -2.42 12.39
N ILE A 28 6.48 -1.39 11.65
CA ILE A 28 6.17 -1.21 10.23
C ILE A 28 7.42 -0.74 9.50
N PRO A 29 7.61 -1.11 8.22
CA PRO A 29 8.71 -0.59 7.43
C PRO A 29 8.60 0.95 7.30
N GLY A 30 9.71 1.66 7.49
CA GLY A 30 9.82 3.11 7.25
C GLY A 30 9.24 3.59 5.91
N PRO A 31 9.46 2.87 4.78
CA PRO A 31 8.87 3.22 3.49
C PRO A 31 7.34 3.33 3.52
N VAL A 32 6.67 2.44 4.25
CA VAL A 32 5.21 2.41 4.35
C VAL A 32 4.72 3.64 5.11
N LEU A 33 5.41 4.01 6.19
CA LEU A 33 5.07 5.24 6.92
C LEU A 33 5.29 6.48 6.06
N GLY A 34 6.38 6.54 5.29
CA GLY A 34 6.66 7.62 4.35
C GLY A 34 5.55 7.78 3.30
N MET A 35 5.03 6.68 2.76
CA MET A 35 3.88 6.70 1.84
C MET A 35 2.61 7.27 2.50
N VAL A 36 2.32 6.90 3.75
CA VAL A 36 1.16 7.44 4.49
C VAL A 36 1.33 8.95 4.70
N MET A 37 2.51 9.41 5.10
CA MET A 37 2.79 10.84 5.27
C MET A 37 2.67 11.63 3.96
N LEU A 38 3.19 11.07 2.85
CA LEU A 38 3.05 11.67 1.53
C LEU A 38 1.57 11.73 1.12
N PHE A 39 0.81 10.66 1.35
CA PHE A 39 -0.61 10.60 1.06
C PHE A 39 -1.40 11.66 1.84
N VAL A 40 -1.16 11.81 3.15
CA VAL A 40 -1.77 12.88 3.95
C VAL A 40 -1.45 14.26 3.39
N THR A 41 -0.19 14.49 2.99
CA THR A 41 0.22 15.76 2.38
C THR A 41 -0.50 16.01 1.04
N LEU A 42 -0.68 14.97 0.23
CA LEU A 42 -1.42 15.07 -1.03
C LEU A 42 -2.90 15.34 -0.81
N MET A 43 -3.52 14.74 0.21
CA MET A 43 -4.91 15.04 0.59
C MET A 43 -5.06 16.51 0.98
N ILE A 44 -4.17 17.04 1.82
CA ILE A 44 -4.20 18.46 2.24
C ILE A 44 -3.99 19.39 1.04
N ARG A 45 -3.11 19.01 0.09
CA ARG A 45 -2.85 19.81 -1.11
C ARG A 45 -3.95 19.71 -2.17
N GLY A 46 -4.72 18.64 -2.20
CA GLY A 46 -5.78 18.37 -3.18
C GLY A 46 -5.30 18.11 -4.62
N ARG A 47 -3.99 18.02 -4.86
CA ARG A 47 -3.42 17.75 -6.19
C ARG A 47 -2.04 17.09 -6.12
N THR A 48 -1.76 16.27 -7.12
CA THR A 48 -0.44 15.64 -7.35
C THR A 48 0.43 16.57 -8.21
N PRO A 49 1.68 16.88 -7.81
CA PRO A 49 2.61 17.63 -8.62
C PRO A 49 3.09 16.78 -9.80
N GLU A 50 3.16 17.37 -10.97
CA GLU A 50 3.68 16.73 -12.19
C GLU A 50 5.09 16.11 -12.00
N PRO A 51 6.05 16.73 -11.26
CA PRO A 51 7.32 16.08 -10.92
C PRO A 51 7.18 14.73 -10.21
N LEU A 52 6.25 14.65 -9.24
CA LEU A 52 6.03 13.45 -8.43
C LEU A 52 5.40 12.35 -9.28
N GLU A 53 4.41 12.70 -10.10
CA GLU A 53 3.73 11.79 -11.02
C GLU A 53 4.71 11.19 -12.04
N ASN A 54 5.58 12.02 -12.64
CA ASN A 54 6.59 11.57 -13.59
C ASN A 54 7.57 10.58 -12.94
N ALA A 55 8.05 10.88 -11.72
CA ALA A 55 8.98 10.01 -11.00
C ALA A 55 8.31 8.68 -10.57
N SER A 56 7.10 8.74 -10.00
CA SER A 56 6.38 7.52 -9.59
C SER A 56 6.06 6.63 -10.78
N THR A 57 5.62 7.21 -11.90
CA THR A 57 5.29 6.46 -13.12
C THR A 57 6.51 5.77 -13.71
N ALA A 58 7.66 6.46 -13.75
CA ALA A 58 8.91 5.88 -14.21
C ALA A 58 9.42 4.73 -13.30
N LEU A 59 9.29 4.85 -11.98
CA LEU A 59 9.61 3.77 -11.05
C LEU A 59 8.67 2.57 -11.21
N LEU A 60 7.36 2.83 -11.36
CA LEU A 60 6.34 1.80 -11.58
C LEU A 60 6.55 1.05 -12.89
N SER A 61 6.95 1.75 -13.97
CA SER A 61 7.24 1.10 -15.26
C SER A 61 8.47 0.19 -15.22
N HIS A 62 9.37 0.40 -14.25
CA HIS A 62 10.57 -0.40 -14.03
C HIS A 62 10.49 -1.21 -12.73
N LEU A 63 9.30 -1.42 -12.15
CA LEU A 63 9.14 -2.13 -10.88
C LEU A 63 9.74 -3.53 -10.90
N SER A 64 9.68 -4.22 -12.05
CA SER A 64 10.29 -5.55 -12.21
C SER A 64 11.79 -5.53 -11.91
N LEU A 65 12.52 -4.48 -12.30
CA LEU A 65 13.94 -4.29 -11.97
C LEU A 65 14.14 -4.07 -10.46
N LEU A 66 13.23 -3.33 -9.81
CA LEU A 66 13.27 -3.08 -8.36
C LEU A 66 13.00 -4.34 -7.54
N PHE A 67 12.30 -5.34 -8.09
CA PHE A 67 12.10 -6.64 -7.46
C PHE A 67 13.25 -7.62 -7.66
N VAL A 68 14.17 -7.38 -8.61
CA VAL A 68 15.34 -8.26 -8.83
C VAL A 68 16.18 -8.42 -7.56
N PRO A 69 16.60 -7.34 -6.85
CA PRO A 69 17.37 -7.48 -5.61
C PRO A 69 16.64 -8.28 -4.53
N ALA A 70 15.33 -8.09 -4.39
CA ALA A 70 14.51 -8.85 -3.44
C ALA A 70 14.46 -10.34 -3.81
N GLY A 71 14.31 -10.65 -5.11
CA GLY A 71 14.34 -12.02 -5.63
C GLY A 71 15.69 -12.71 -5.44
N VAL A 72 16.79 -12.03 -5.76
CA VAL A 72 18.15 -12.56 -5.55
C VAL A 72 18.43 -12.77 -4.06
N GLY A 73 17.94 -11.88 -3.19
CA GLY A 73 18.01 -12.06 -1.74
C GLY A 73 17.31 -13.33 -1.26
N MET A 74 16.16 -13.68 -1.84
CA MET A 74 15.46 -14.93 -1.52
C MET A 74 16.23 -16.19 -1.96
N MET A 75 17.04 -16.11 -3.02
CA MET A 75 17.85 -17.26 -3.49
C MET A 75 18.87 -17.71 -2.45
N ALA A 76 19.28 -16.85 -1.51
CA ALA A 76 20.13 -17.24 -0.38
C ALA A 76 19.46 -18.26 0.57
N HIS A 77 18.13 -18.39 0.50
CA HIS A 77 17.33 -19.33 1.29
C HIS A 77 16.54 -20.30 0.39
N PHE A 78 17.00 -20.52 -0.84
CA PHE A 78 16.27 -21.29 -1.85
C PHE A 78 15.95 -22.71 -1.38
N ASP A 79 16.89 -23.41 -0.74
CA ASP A 79 16.68 -24.78 -0.26
C ASP A 79 15.50 -24.89 0.71
N ARG A 80 15.38 -23.94 1.63
CA ARG A 80 14.26 -23.89 2.59
C ARG A 80 12.92 -23.62 1.91
N ILE A 81 12.93 -22.75 0.89
CA ILE A 81 11.73 -22.48 0.08
C ILE A 81 11.35 -23.70 -0.74
N ALA A 82 12.35 -24.44 -1.25
CA ALA A 82 12.14 -25.67 -2.02
C ALA A 82 11.62 -26.82 -1.16
N ASP A 83 12.01 -26.92 0.11
CA ASP A 83 11.46 -27.94 1.03
C ASP A 83 10.01 -27.63 1.44
N GLU A 84 9.68 -26.35 1.63
CA GLU A 84 8.37 -25.88 2.13
C GLU A 84 7.47 -25.31 1.02
N TRP A 85 7.77 -25.58 -0.24
CA TRP A 85 7.09 -24.96 -1.39
C TRP A 85 5.57 -25.21 -1.40
N LEU A 86 5.16 -26.40 -0.96
CA LEU A 86 3.76 -26.82 -0.95
C LEU A 86 2.98 -26.09 0.16
N PRO A 87 3.40 -26.12 1.44
CA PRO A 87 2.82 -25.27 2.49
C PRO A 87 2.79 -23.78 2.13
N ILE A 88 3.87 -23.23 1.57
CA ILE A 88 3.94 -21.83 1.17
C ILE A 88 2.88 -21.51 0.10
N THR A 89 2.79 -22.33 -0.95
CA THR A 89 1.86 -22.11 -2.07
C THR A 89 0.42 -22.17 -1.59
N LEU A 90 0.07 -23.18 -0.79
CA LEU A 90 -1.28 -23.32 -0.24
C LEU A 90 -1.61 -22.16 0.69
N ALA A 91 -0.69 -21.78 1.59
CA ALA A 91 -0.89 -20.64 2.48
C ALA A 91 -1.17 -19.35 1.70
N LEU A 92 -0.34 -19.02 0.70
CA LEU A 92 -0.52 -17.82 -0.13
C LEU A 92 -1.83 -17.83 -0.92
N PHE A 93 -2.18 -18.96 -1.54
CA PHE A 93 -3.38 -19.07 -2.36
C PHE A 93 -4.64 -18.90 -1.51
N PHE A 94 -4.77 -19.69 -0.43
CA PHE A 94 -5.93 -19.62 0.44
C PHE A 94 -5.98 -18.29 1.22
N SER A 95 -4.86 -17.76 1.72
CA SER A 95 -4.85 -16.47 2.43
C SER A 95 -5.33 -15.34 1.53
N THR A 96 -4.93 -15.34 0.25
CA THR A 96 -5.34 -14.33 -0.72
C THR A 96 -6.84 -14.40 -0.98
N ILE A 97 -7.37 -15.59 -1.24
CA ILE A 97 -8.81 -15.80 -1.48
C ILE A 97 -9.61 -15.39 -0.24
N ILE A 98 -9.22 -15.87 0.95
CA ILE A 98 -9.91 -15.57 2.20
C ILE A 98 -9.90 -14.06 2.46
N THR A 99 -8.76 -13.39 2.30
CA THR A 99 -8.64 -11.94 2.49
C THR A 99 -9.53 -11.17 1.52
N MET A 100 -9.57 -11.58 0.25
CA MET A 100 -10.40 -10.94 -0.78
C MET A 100 -11.89 -11.10 -0.48
N VAL A 101 -12.33 -12.32 -0.15
CA VAL A 101 -13.73 -12.61 0.21
C VAL A 101 -14.14 -11.86 1.48
N ALA A 102 -13.28 -11.85 2.51
CA ALA A 102 -13.55 -11.11 3.74
C ALA A 102 -13.66 -9.61 3.49
N THR A 103 -12.72 -9.03 2.73
CA THR A 103 -12.74 -7.60 2.37
C THR A 103 -14.00 -7.24 1.59
N ALA A 104 -14.37 -8.04 0.58
CA ALA A 104 -15.58 -7.84 -0.20
C ALA A 104 -16.85 -7.96 0.66
N GLY A 105 -16.91 -8.95 1.56
CA GLY A 105 -18.03 -9.14 2.49
C GLY A 105 -18.20 -7.98 3.47
N ILE A 106 -17.11 -7.51 4.07
CA ILE A 106 -17.12 -6.35 4.98
C ILE A 106 -17.55 -5.07 4.24
N MET A 107 -17.06 -4.87 3.02
CA MET A 107 -17.47 -3.75 2.19
C MET A 107 -18.97 -3.79 1.90
N GLN A 108 -19.51 -4.95 1.50
CA GLN A 108 -20.94 -5.11 1.21
C GLN A 108 -21.82 -4.91 2.46
N LEU A 109 -21.37 -5.40 3.62
CA LEU A 109 -22.03 -5.15 4.90
C LEU A 109 -22.05 -3.66 5.22
N THR A 110 -20.91 -2.99 5.12
CA THR A 110 -20.78 -1.56 5.44
C THR A 110 -21.65 -0.71 4.51
N THR A 111 -21.63 -0.96 3.20
CA THR A 111 -22.49 -0.26 2.24
C THR A 111 -23.99 -0.49 2.53
N ARG A 112 -24.38 -1.71 2.90
CA ARG A 112 -25.77 -2.00 3.30
C ARG A 112 -26.18 -1.27 4.58
N TRP A 113 -25.27 -1.13 5.53
CA TRP A 113 -25.51 -0.39 6.78
C TRP A 113 -25.69 1.11 6.50
N PHE A 114 -24.87 1.70 5.64
CA PHE A 114 -25.00 3.10 5.24
C PHE A 114 -26.27 3.36 4.41
N ALA A 115 -26.59 2.50 3.44
CA ALA A 115 -27.81 2.63 2.61
C ALA A 115 -29.12 2.52 3.43
N ARG A 116 -29.10 1.83 4.58
CA ARG A 116 -30.27 1.72 5.47
C ARG A 116 -30.49 2.98 6.32
N SER A 117 -29.50 3.85 6.45
CA SER A 117 -29.58 5.09 7.23
C SER A 117 -30.23 6.27 6.47
N GLU A 118 -30.32 6.22 5.13
CA GLU A 118 -30.97 7.26 4.32
C GLU A 118 -32.50 7.06 4.18
N ASN A 119 -33.01 5.85 4.31
CA ASN A 119 -34.45 5.55 4.15
C ASN A 119 -35.32 5.84 5.40
N GLY A 120 -34.75 6.40 6.47
CA GLY A 120 -35.47 6.67 7.74
C GLY A 120 -35.97 8.10 7.92
N GLY A 121 -35.70 9.03 6.99
CA GLY A 121 -35.94 10.47 7.19
C GLY A 121 -37.09 11.12 6.42
N GLY A 122 -37.82 10.39 5.57
CA GLY A 122 -38.72 11.00 4.57
C GLY A 122 -40.22 10.74 4.72
N GLN A 123 -40.71 10.25 5.86
CA GLN A 123 -42.13 9.87 6.01
C GLN A 123 -42.75 10.44 7.31
N ARG A 124 -42.65 11.75 7.47
CA ARG A 124 -43.55 12.54 8.31
C ARG A 124 -43.82 13.82 7.54
N ASP A 125 -45.09 14.07 7.26
CA ASP A 125 -45.68 15.31 6.70
C ASP A 125 -46.23 15.15 5.27
N GLU A 126 -47.35 14.42 5.17
CA GLU A 126 -48.50 14.78 4.31
C GLU A 126 -49.77 14.74 5.16
#